data_AF-A0A1I7FRH4-F1
#
_entry.id   AF-A0A1I7FRH4-F1
#
_cell.length_a   1.000
_cell.length_b   1.000
_cell.length_c   1.000
_cell.angle_alpha   90.00
_cell.angle_beta   90.00
_cell.angle_gamma   90.00
#
_symmetry.space_group_name_H-M   'P 1'
#
loop_
_entity.id
_entity.type
_entity.pdbx_description
1 polymer ?
#
loop_
_entity_poly.entity_id
_entity_poly.type
_entity_poly.pdbx_seq_one_letter_code
_entity_poly.pdbx_strand_id
1 'polypeptide(L)'
;MNKFILGGLSALVFLGFTALHAPEARAEHTVDNTPLPSTIRVAIRSENPSGESDPRGRIVWVQTVPFEEYCQDVLPNEWVPSWHVEALKAGAMAVKMFAWYHHLHPVTIDGFTFDVDNTVNFQSFRYWSRQPETNAAVQAVRNAAYVKPNGEIIELNYRAGYRNSPNWQYRNAQKMAQWGSQYWAERGRNWVQILQFYYMDRTLRWIR
;
A
#
# COMPACT_ATOMS: atom_id res chain seq x y z
N MET A 1 -67.57 4.30 50.78
CA MET A 1 -67.16 5.11 49.61
C MET A 1 -65.99 4.42 48.93
N ASN A 2 -65.95 4.49 47.60
CA ASN A 2 -64.98 3.95 46.63
C ASN A 2 -65.16 2.50 46.13
N LYS A 3 -65.83 2.44 44.96
CA LYS A 3 -65.74 1.41 43.91
C LYS A 3 -64.43 1.58 43.12
N PHE A 4 -63.78 0.50 42.69
CA PHE A 4 -62.88 0.41 41.52
C PHE A 4 -62.83 -1.08 41.12
N ILE A 5 -63.53 -1.59 40.10
CA ILE A 5 -63.42 -1.43 38.63
C ILE A 5 -62.05 -1.85 38.06
N LEU A 6 -62.08 -2.98 37.33
CA LEU A 6 -61.06 -3.50 36.40
C LEU A 6 -60.65 -2.43 35.37
N GLY A 7 -59.36 -2.42 35.02
CA GLY A 7 -58.86 -1.77 33.80
C GLY A 7 -57.75 -2.61 33.18
N GLY A 8 -58.08 -3.39 32.15
CA GLY A 8 -57.10 -4.09 31.31
C GLY A 8 -56.37 -3.09 30.42
N LEU A 9 -55.04 -3.11 30.43
CA LEU A 9 -54.23 -2.37 29.48
C LEU A 9 -54.23 -3.09 28.13
N SER A 10 -54.79 -2.43 27.12
CA SER A 10 -54.61 -2.79 25.71
C SER A 10 -53.29 -2.18 25.23
N ALA A 11 -52.35 -3.01 24.80
CA ALA A 11 -51.06 -2.58 24.26
C ALA A 11 -51.22 -2.23 22.76
N LEU A 12 -51.09 -0.95 22.40
CA LEU A 12 -50.91 -0.53 21.02
C LEU A 12 -49.47 -0.84 20.58
N VAL A 13 -49.32 -1.68 19.56
CA VAL A 13 -48.04 -1.89 18.88
C VAL A 13 -47.90 -0.83 17.77
N PHE A 14 -46.99 0.12 17.95
CA PHE A 14 -46.54 1.00 16.88
C PHE A 14 -45.55 0.26 15.99
N LEU A 15 -45.95 -0.07 14.76
CA LEU A 15 -45.04 -0.50 13.70
C LEU A 15 -44.35 0.74 13.12
N GLY A 16 -43.17 1.08 13.67
CA GLY A 16 -42.28 2.06 13.07
C GLY A 16 -41.66 1.50 11.79
N PHE A 17 -41.99 2.08 10.63
CA PHE A 17 -41.23 1.87 9.40
C PHE A 17 -39.89 2.61 9.54
N THR A 18 -38.82 1.89 9.87
CA THR A 18 -37.47 2.40 9.70
C THR A 18 -37.14 2.35 8.21
N ALA A 19 -36.98 3.51 7.58
CA ALA A 19 -36.35 3.59 6.27
C ALA A 19 -34.90 3.10 6.41
N LEU A 20 -34.63 1.91 5.87
CA LEU A 20 -33.26 1.40 5.70
C LEU A 20 -32.52 2.41 4.82
N HIS A 21 -31.65 3.21 5.44
CA HIS A 21 -30.66 3.96 4.69
C HIS A 21 -29.75 2.94 4.00
N ALA A 22 -29.77 2.93 2.67
CA ALA A 22 -28.75 2.22 1.92
C ALA A 22 -27.38 2.73 2.37
N PRO A 23 -26.40 1.86 2.65
CA PRO A 23 -25.06 2.33 2.96
C PRO A 23 -24.57 3.16 1.78
N GLU A 24 -24.17 4.41 2.04
CA GLU A 24 -23.47 5.22 1.04
C GLU A 24 -22.25 4.40 0.59
N ALA A 25 -22.24 3.98 -0.67
CA ALA A 25 -21.08 3.33 -1.26
C ALA A 25 -19.93 4.34 -1.18
N ARG A 26 -18.96 4.08 -0.29
CA ARG A 26 -17.76 4.92 -0.17
C ARG A 26 -17.13 5.00 -1.56
N ALA A 27 -17.07 6.21 -2.12
CA ALA A 27 -16.52 6.40 -3.46
C ALA A 27 -15.10 5.81 -3.52
N GLU A 28 -14.86 4.88 -4.44
CA GLU A 28 -13.56 4.25 -4.62
C GLU A 28 -12.52 5.30 -5.03
N HIS A 29 -11.34 5.28 -4.39
CA HIS A 29 -10.22 6.11 -4.79
C HIS A 29 -9.64 5.56 -6.10
N THR A 30 -9.77 6.32 -7.18
CA THR A 30 -9.22 5.98 -8.49
C THR A 30 -8.13 6.98 -8.88
N VAL A 31 -7.28 6.59 -9.82
CA VAL A 31 -6.27 7.51 -10.38
C VAL A 31 -6.87 8.70 -11.13
N ASP A 32 -8.17 8.66 -11.45
CA ASP A 32 -8.87 9.73 -12.15
C ASP A 32 -9.43 10.79 -11.18
N ASN A 33 -9.67 10.43 -9.91
CA ASN A 33 -10.24 11.31 -8.88
C ASN A 33 -9.29 11.58 -7.70
N THR A 34 -8.18 10.86 -7.62
CA THR A 34 -7.22 10.93 -6.53
C THR A 34 -5.84 11.26 -7.12
N PRO A 35 -5.24 12.42 -6.81
CA PRO A 35 -3.91 12.75 -7.28
C PRO A 35 -2.84 11.91 -6.55
N LEU A 36 -1.66 11.80 -7.16
CA LEU A 36 -0.50 11.25 -6.47
C LEU A 36 -0.18 12.13 -5.23
N PRO A 37 0.10 11.54 -4.05
CA PRO A 37 0.39 12.34 -2.87
C PRO A 37 1.66 13.17 -3.09
N SER A 38 1.66 14.43 -2.63
CA SER A 38 2.87 15.25 -2.61
C SER A 38 3.82 14.85 -1.49
N THR A 39 3.28 14.32 -0.40
CA THR A 39 4.02 13.88 0.79
C THR A 39 3.45 12.59 1.36
N ILE A 40 4.23 11.90 2.18
CA ILE A 40 3.81 10.74 2.97
C ILE A 40 4.26 10.90 4.43
N ARG A 41 3.43 10.44 5.36
CA ARG A 41 3.74 10.41 6.79
C ARG A 41 4.33 9.06 7.19
N VAL A 42 5.60 9.07 7.59
CA VAL A 42 6.36 7.90 8.01
C VAL A 42 6.50 7.89 9.52
N ALA A 43 5.93 6.91 10.21
CA ALA A 43 6.25 6.67 11.61
C ALA A 43 7.67 6.13 11.75
N ILE A 44 8.48 6.79 12.58
CA ILE A 44 9.83 6.35 12.89
C ILE A 44 9.81 5.55 14.19
N ARG A 45 10.07 4.26 14.08
CA ARG A 45 10.15 3.34 15.22
C ARG A 45 11.54 3.33 15.83
N SER A 46 11.59 3.02 17.13
CA SER A 46 12.87 2.82 17.84
C SER A 46 13.66 1.67 17.23
N GLU A 47 14.98 1.78 17.28
CA GLU A 47 15.89 0.73 16.82
C GLU A 47 15.97 -0.45 17.79
N ASN A 48 16.28 -1.62 17.25
CA ASN A 48 16.69 -2.80 17.99
C ASN A 48 18.15 -2.68 18.47
N PRO A 49 18.68 -3.59 19.30
CA PRO A 49 20.07 -3.52 19.77
C PRO A 49 21.15 -3.58 18.69
N SER A 50 20.81 -4.00 17.47
CA SER A 50 21.71 -3.97 16.31
C SER A 50 21.67 -2.67 15.50
N GLY A 51 20.85 -1.68 15.91
CA GLY A 51 20.71 -0.39 15.24
C GLY A 51 19.77 -0.42 14.02
N GLU A 52 18.98 -1.48 13.84
CA GLU A 52 17.96 -1.54 12.79
C GLU A 52 16.59 -1.14 13.36
N SER A 53 15.77 -0.45 12.57
CA SER A 53 14.39 -0.11 12.96
C SER A 53 13.61 -1.36 13.39
N ASP A 54 13.11 -1.39 14.63
CA ASP A 54 12.40 -2.54 15.18
C ASP A 54 10.92 -2.51 14.76
N PRO A 55 10.40 -3.54 14.05
CA PRO A 55 8.97 -3.64 13.73
C PRO A 55 8.06 -3.70 14.97
N ARG A 56 8.61 -4.10 16.13
CA ARG A 56 7.93 -4.08 17.44
C ARG A 56 8.32 -2.89 18.30
N GLY A 57 9.21 -2.03 17.80
CA GLY A 57 9.65 -0.82 18.48
C GLY A 57 8.51 0.18 18.62
N ARG A 58 8.55 0.97 19.69
CA ARG A 58 7.60 2.07 19.88
C ARG A 58 7.79 3.11 18.79
N ILE A 59 6.71 3.79 18.41
CA ILE A 59 6.80 4.96 17.54
C ILE A 59 7.41 6.10 18.36
N VAL A 60 8.48 6.71 17.83
CA VAL A 60 9.19 7.81 18.49
C VAL A 60 8.69 9.16 17.97
N TRP A 61 8.48 9.29 16.65
CA TRP A 61 7.81 10.43 16.02
C TRP A 61 7.25 10.06 14.64
N VAL A 62 6.51 10.97 14.01
CA VAL A 62 6.05 10.86 12.62
C VAL A 62 6.74 11.92 11.78
N GLN A 63 7.40 11.50 10.71
CA GLN A 63 8.10 12.36 9.76
C GLN A 63 7.27 12.52 8.48
N THR A 64 7.07 13.75 8.02
CA THR A 64 6.49 14.02 6.70
C THR A 64 7.61 14.13 5.67
N VAL A 65 7.56 13.31 4.61
CA VAL A 65 8.60 13.20 3.57
C VAL A 65 7.97 13.48 2.20
N PRO A 66 8.65 14.15 1.25
CA PRO A 66 8.19 14.22 -0.13
C PRO A 66 7.99 12.81 -0.70
N PHE A 67 6.84 12.58 -1.35
CA PHE A 67 6.42 11.21 -1.71
C PHE A 67 7.39 10.52 -2.68
N GLU A 68 7.92 11.25 -3.66
CA GLU A 68 8.93 10.71 -4.58
C GLU A 68 10.23 10.37 -3.87
N GLU A 69 10.69 11.24 -2.95
CA GLU A 69 11.90 11.00 -2.16
C GLU A 69 11.75 9.79 -1.24
N TYR A 70 10.56 9.59 -0.65
CA TYR A 70 10.26 8.37 0.09
C TYR A 70 10.42 7.12 -0.79
N CYS A 71 9.87 7.13 -2.01
CA CYS A 71 10.03 6.00 -2.93
C CYS A 71 11.51 5.75 -3.30
N GLN A 72 12.28 6.83 -3.50
CA GLN A 72 13.73 6.77 -3.77
C GLN A 72 14.54 6.22 -2.59
N ASP A 73 14.15 6.56 -1.36
CA ASP A 73 14.79 6.10 -0.12
C ASP A 73 14.27 4.71 0.35
N VAL A 74 13.16 4.20 -0.19
CA VAL A 74 12.69 2.82 0.06
C VAL A 74 13.31 1.83 -0.92
N LEU A 75 13.28 2.14 -2.21
CA LEU A 75 13.64 1.16 -3.25
C LEU A 75 15.02 0.49 -3.05
N PRO A 76 16.12 1.17 -2.69
CA PRO A 76 17.43 0.52 -2.51
C PRO A 76 17.49 -0.42 -1.29
N ASN A 77 16.53 -0.33 -0.37
CA ASN A 77 16.43 -1.21 0.79
C ASN A 77 15.51 -2.42 0.54
N GLU A 78 14.75 -2.42 -0.55
CA GLU A 78 13.81 -3.48 -0.93
C GLU A 78 14.26 -4.22 -2.20
N TRP A 79 14.92 -3.53 -3.12
CA TRP A 79 15.54 -4.09 -4.32
C TRP A 79 17.03 -3.78 -4.30
N VAL A 80 17.85 -4.78 -4.64
CA VAL A 80 19.31 -4.60 -4.70
C VAL A 80 19.63 -3.65 -5.85
N PRO A 81 20.32 -2.52 -5.63
CA PRO A 81 20.56 -1.50 -6.67
C PRO A 81 21.24 -2.01 -7.94
N SER A 82 22.06 -3.07 -7.84
CA SER A 82 22.76 -3.69 -8.97
C SER A 82 21.91 -4.68 -9.78
N TRP A 83 20.63 -4.86 -9.45
CA TRP A 83 19.73 -5.71 -10.21
C TRP A 83 19.37 -5.10 -11.56
N HIS A 84 18.77 -5.93 -12.41
CA HIS A 84 18.41 -5.54 -13.76
C HIS A 84 17.43 -4.36 -13.73
N VAL A 85 17.62 -3.39 -14.62
CA VAL A 85 16.83 -2.14 -14.64
C VAL A 85 15.31 -2.39 -14.71
N GLU A 86 14.89 -3.41 -15.45
CA GLU A 86 13.47 -3.79 -15.53
C GLU A 86 12.92 -4.37 -14.22
N ALA A 87 13.76 -5.05 -13.42
CA ALA A 87 13.38 -5.47 -12.06
C ALA A 87 13.27 -4.27 -11.12
N LEU A 88 14.20 -3.31 -11.22
CA LEU A 88 14.15 -2.07 -10.44
C LEU A 88 12.90 -1.25 -10.77
N LYS A 89 12.52 -1.11 -12.05
CA LYS A 89 11.28 -0.42 -12.46
C LYS A 89 10.02 -1.13 -11.94
N ALA A 90 9.99 -2.46 -11.99
CA ALA A 90 8.87 -3.22 -11.42
C ALA A 90 8.78 -3.00 -9.91
N GLY A 91 9.91 -3.08 -9.20
CA GLY A 91 10.02 -2.75 -7.77
C GLY A 91 9.58 -1.33 -7.45
N ALA A 92 10.02 -0.34 -8.24
CA ALA A 92 9.63 1.05 -8.11
C ALA A 92 8.11 1.25 -8.22
N MET A 93 7.45 0.57 -9.17
CA MET A 93 6.00 0.63 -9.30
C MET A 93 5.29 0.01 -8.09
N ALA A 94 5.76 -1.15 -7.60
CA ALA A 94 5.19 -1.77 -6.42
C ALA A 94 5.37 -0.89 -5.18
N VAL A 95 6.58 -0.34 -4.97
CA VAL A 95 6.87 0.58 -3.87
C VAL A 95 5.93 1.78 -3.90
N LYS A 96 5.77 2.39 -5.07
CA LYS A 96 4.92 3.56 -5.25
C LYS A 96 3.45 3.28 -4.96
N MET A 97 2.90 2.21 -5.52
CA MET A 97 1.49 1.88 -5.35
C MET A 97 1.17 1.41 -3.94
N PHE A 98 2.11 0.71 -3.28
CA PHE A 98 2.01 0.39 -1.86
C PHE A 98 1.89 1.67 -1.02
N ALA A 99 2.84 2.60 -1.19
CA ALA A 99 2.87 3.87 -0.46
C ALA A 99 1.61 4.72 -0.70
N TRP A 100 1.15 4.80 -1.96
CA TRP A 100 -0.06 5.55 -2.31
C TRP A 100 -1.30 4.93 -1.68
N TYR A 101 -1.45 3.61 -1.73
CA TYR A 101 -2.56 2.94 -1.06
C TYR A 101 -2.59 3.24 0.44
N HIS A 102 -1.45 3.14 1.12
CA HIS A 102 -1.37 3.39 2.57
C HIS A 102 -1.56 4.86 2.94
N HIS A 103 -1.20 5.80 2.07
CA HIS A 103 -1.57 7.22 2.25
C HIS A 103 -3.09 7.44 2.29
N LEU A 104 -3.85 6.67 1.51
CA LEU A 104 -5.31 6.72 1.48
C LEU A 104 -5.96 5.93 2.63
N HIS A 105 -5.18 5.12 3.35
CA HIS A 105 -5.62 4.24 4.43
C HIS A 105 -4.72 4.41 5.66
N PRO A 106 -4.60 5.63 6.22
CA PRO A 106 -3.70 5.87 7.32
C PRO A 106 -4.13 5.08 8.56
N VAL A 107 -3.15 4.72 9.38
CA VAL A 107 -3.35 3.98 10.63
C VAL A 107 -3.05 4.88 11.82
N THR A 108 -3.71 4.60 12.94
CA THR A 108 -3.44 5.25 14.23
C THR A 108 -2.96 4.21 15.23
N ILE A 109 -1.73 4.37 15.73
CA ILE A 109 -1.12 3.49 16.74
C ILE A 109 -0.49 4.37 17.82
N ASP A 110 -0.75 4.08 19.09
CA ASP A 110 -0.21 4.81 20.24
C ASP A 110 -0.41 6.34 20.17
N GLY A 111 -1.53 6.78 19.57
CA GLY A 111 -1.88 8.19 19.37
C GLY A 111 -1.23 8.87 18.15
N PHE A 112 -0.38 8.17 17.40
CA PHE A 112 0.22 8.67 16.17
C PHE A 112 -0.57 8.21 14.96
N THR A 113 -0.98 9.15 14.10
CA THR A 113 -1.58 8.85 12.79
C THR A 113 -0.56 9.03 11.68
N PHE A 114 -0.31 7.97 10.91
CA PHE A 114 0.69 7.92 9.85
C PHE A 114 0.23 7.04 8.70
N ASP A 115 0.93 7.11 7.58
CA ASP A 115 0.60 6.37 6.36
C ASP A 115 1.36 5.04 6.35
N VAL A 116 2.66 5.07 6.66
CA VAL A 116 3.56 3.90 6.71
C VAL A 116 4.53 4.03 7.90
N ASP A 117 5.18 2.95 8.32
CA ASP A 117 6.34 3.03 9.23
C ASP A 117 7.66 2.69 8.52
N ASN A 118 8.78 3.00 9.16
CA ASN A 118 10.13 2.82 8.60
C ASN A 118 10.67 1.39 8.67
N THR A 119 9.81 0.39 8.80
CA THR A 119 10.17 -1.01 9.03
C THR A 119 9.52 -1.94 8.00
N VAL A 120 9.88 -3.22 8.08
CA VAL A 120 9.29 -4.29 7.25
C VAL A 120 7.80 -4.54 7.52
N ASN A 121 7.18 -3.89 8.52
CA ASN A 121 5.71 -3.89 8.66
C ASN A 121 5.03 -3.27 7.44
N PHE A 122 5.68 -2.27 6.83
CA PHE A 122 5.23 -1.60 5.61
C PHE A 122 6.29 -1.76 4.53
N GLN A 123 7.30 -0.89 4.55
CA GLN A 123 8.43 -0.91 3.64
C GLN A 123 9.67 -0.38 4.36
N SER A 124 10.83 -0.91 4.02
CA SER A 124 12.10 -0.56 4.65
C SER A 124 12.56 0.84 4.22
N PHE A 125 12.06 1.88 4.90
CA PHE A 125 12.47 3.26 4.67
C PHE A 125 13.72 3.62 5.48
N ARG A 126 14.76 4.09 4.79
CA ARG A 126 15.95 4.69 5.42
C ARG A 126 16.22 6.04 4.79
N TYR A 127 16.10 7.10 5.58
CA TYR A 127 16.27 8.47 5.10
C TYR A 127 17.67 8.69 4.51
N TRP A 128 17.75 9.36 3.35
CA TRP A 128 18.99 9.58 2.59
C TRP A 128 19.70 8.31 2.06
N SER A 129 19.00 7.19 1.97
CA SER A 129 19.59 5.94 1.44
C SER A 129 19.49 5.80 -0.08
N ARG A 130 18.81 6.73 -0.76
CA ARG A 130 18.64 6.76 -2.22
C ARG A 130 19.93 6.49 -2.99
N GLN A 131 19.84 5.66 -4.02
CA GLN A 131 20.95 5.30 -4.92
C GLN A 131 20.64 5.70 -6.37
N PRO A 132 21.63 6.07 -7.20
CA PRO A 132 21.39 6.54 -8.57
C PRO A 132 20.54 5.58 -9.42
N GLU A 133 20.83 4.27 -9.37
CA GLU A 133 20.16 3.25 -10.17
C GLU A 133 18.69 3.09 -9.78
N THR A 134 18.41 3.09 -8.48
CA THR A 134 17.04 3.01 -7.96
C THR A 134 16.28 4.32 -8.19
N ASN A 135 16.95 5.47 -8.12
CA ASN A 135 16.34 6.76 -8.41
C ASN A 135 15.88 6.85 -9.86
N ALA A 136 16.72 6.39 -10.79
CA ALA A 136 16.36 6.31 -12.20
C ALA A 136 15.12 5.42 -12.43
N ALA A 137 14.98 4.31 -11.70
CA ALA A 137 13.80 3.45 -11.78
C ALA A 137 12.53 4.12 -11.23
N VAL A 138 12.61 4.81 -10.10
CA VAL A 138 11.49 5.61 -9.55
C VAL A 138 11.06 6.70 -10.53
N GLN A 139 12.02 7.45 -11.08
CA GLN A 139 11.75 8.50 -12.06
C GLN A 139 11.14 7.95 -13.35
N ALA A 140 11.54 6.74 -13.79
CA ALA A 140 11.02 6.11 -15.01
C ALA A 140 9.54 5.73 -14.90
N VAL A 141 9.05 5.44 -13.69
CA VAL A 141 7.65 5.05 -13.46
C VAL A 141 6.78 6.18 -12.90
N ARG A 142 7.33 7.38 -12.68
CA ARG A 142 6.66 8.47 -11.94
C ARG A 142 5.26 8.81 -12.46
N ASN A 143 5.09 8.88 -13.78
CA ASN A 143 3.83 9.24 -14.45
C ASN A 143 2.93 8.04 -14.76
N ALA A 144 3.17 6.87 -14.16
CA ALA A 144 2.38 5.67 -14.40
C ALA A 144 1.81 5.07 -13.11
N ALA A 145 0.66 4.41 -13.16
CA ALA A 145 0.08 3.69 -12.04
C ALA A 145 -0.33 2.29 -12.51
N TYR A 146 -0.24 1.29 -11.63
CA TYR A 146 -0.65 -0.07 -11.94
C TYR A 146 -1.81 -0.46 -11.02
N VAL A 147 -3.02 -0.41 -11.57
CA VAL A 147 -4.29 -0.30 -10.84
C VAL A 147 -5.31 -1.33 -11.34
N LYS A 148 -6.47 -1.44 -10.69
CA LYS A 148 -7.55 -2.27 -11.25
C LYS A 148 -8.04 -1.69 -12.59
N PRO A 149 -8.72 -2.50 -13.44
CA PRO A 149 -9.22 -2.03 -14.74
C PRO A 149 -10.13 -0.79 -14.66
N ASN A 150 -10.91 -0.64 -13.59
CA ASN A 150 -11.76 0.52 -13.31
C ASN A 150 -10.97 1.77 -12.88
N GLY A 151 -9.65 1.68 -12.65
CA GLY A 151 -8.80 2.78 -12.19
C GLY A 151 -8.60 2.84 -10.68
N GLU A 152 -9.22 1.94 -9.92
CA GLU A 152 -9.10 1.88 -8.46
C GLU A 152 -7.65 1.66 -8.02
N ILE A 153 -7.18 2.54 -7.12
CA ILE A 153 -5.88 2.47 -6.49
C ILE A 153 -5.90 1.34 -5.47
N ILE A 154 -4.96 0.41 -5.63
CA ILE A 154 -4.87 -0.78 -4.79
C ILE A 154 -3.41 -1.03 -4.41
N GLU A 155 -3.23 -1.63 -3.24
CA GLU A 155 -1.94 -2.05 -2.73
C GLU A 155 -1.27 -3.09 -3.65
N LEU A 156 -0.01 -2.84 -4.00
CA LEU A 156 0.84 -3.82 -4.69
C LEU A 156 1.83 -4.44 -3.69
N ASN A 157 1.39 -5.52 -3.06
CA ASN A 157 2.18 -6.27 -2.09
C ASN A 157 3.38 -6.98 -2.74
N TYR A 158 4.46 -7.16 -1.97
CA TYR A 158 5.63 -7.92 -2.40
C TYR A 158 6.32 -8.68 -1.26
N ARG A 159 7.20 -9.61 -1.62
CA ARG A 159 8.02 -10.43 -0.71
C ARG A 159 9.37 -10.76 -1.36
N ALA A 160 10.38 -11.09 -0.56
CA ALA A 160 11.70 -11.48 -1.06
C ALA A 160 11.64 -12.64 -2.08
N GLY A 161 11.03 -13.75 -1.67
CA GLY A 161 11.05 -14.99 -2.42
C GLY A 161 12.44 -15.60 -2.56
N TYR A 162 12.53 -16.62 -3.41
CA TYR A 162 13.74 -17.40 -3.64
C TYR A 162 14.47 -16.92 -4.88
N ARG A 163 15.80 -16.77 -4.78
CA ARG A 163 16.70 -16.46 -5.90
C ARG A 163 16.55 -17.50 -7.02
N ASN A 164 16.75 -17.08 -8.27
CA ASN A 164 16.71 -17.93 -9.47
C ASN A 164 15.38 -18.67 -9.67
N SER A 165 14.28 -18.17 -9.11
CA SER A 165 12.96 -18.76 -9.25
C SER A 165 11.93 -17.70 -9.64
N PRO A 166 10.94 -18.02 -10.49
CA PRO A 166 9.80 -17.15 -10.75
C PRO A 166 8.84 -17.05 -9.55
N ASN A 167 9.03 -17.87 -8.51
CA ASN A 167 8.22 -17.84 -7.28
C ASN A 167 6.70 -17.87 -7.52
N TRP A 168 6.23 -18.87 -8.27
CA TRP A 168 4.83 -19.06 -8.67
C TRP A 168 3.81 -18.96 -7.52
N GLN A 169 4.20 -19.34 -6.31
CA GLN A 169 3.36 -19.25 -5.13
C GLN A 169 2.90 -17.82 -4.82
N TYR A 170 3.72 -16.80 -5.11
CA TYR A 170 3.35 -15.41 -4.86
C TYR A 170 2.45 -14.83 -5.94
N ARG A 171 2.55 -15.32 -7.18
CA ARG A 171 1.63 -14.93 -8.26
C ARG A 171 0.18 -15.20 -7.88
N ASN A 172 -0.13 -16.37 -7.36
CA ASN A 172 -1.50 -16.73 -6.98
C ASN A 172 -2.04 -15.86 -5.82
N ALA A 173 -1.14 -15.35 -4.98
CA ALA A 173 -1.46 -14.42 -3.90
C ALA A 173 -1.48 -12.94 -4.34
N GLN A 174 -1.31 -12.67 -5.64
CA GLN A 174 -1.15 -11.32 -6.21
C GLN A 174 -0.05 -10.50 -5.51
N LYS A 175 1.09 -11.14 -5.22
CA LYS A 175 2.29 -10.52 -4.63
C LYS A 175 3.46 -10.66 -5.57
N MET A 176 4.25 -9.60 -5.74
CA MET A 176 5.49 -9.70 -6.50
C MET A 176 6.61 -10.29 -5.65
N ALA A 177 7.35 -11.23 -6.22
CA ALA A 177 8.60 -11.69 -5.63
C ALA A 177 9.74 -10.76 -6.07
N GLN A 178 10.52 -10.21 -5.13
CA GLN A 178 11.70 -9.38 -5.43
C GLN A 178 12.70 -10.17 -6.27
N TRP A 179 13.15 -11.33 -5.79
CA TRP A 179 14.04 -12.22 -6.55
C TRP A 179 13.42 -12.74 -7.85
N GLY A 180 12.10 -12.90 -7.86
CA GLY A 180 11.42 -13.34 -9.06
C GLY A 180 11.25 -12.24 -10.11
N SER A 181 11.22 -10.95 -9.72
CA SER A 181 11.30 -9.83 -10.66
C SER A 181 12.66 -9.80 -11.35
N GLN A 182 13.74 -10.01 -10.60
CA GLN A 182 15.09 -10.16 -11.14
C GLN A 182 15.19 -11.36 -12.09
N TYR A 183 14.69 -12.53 -11.67
CA TYR A 183 14.67 -13.74 -12.49
C TYR A 183 14.03 -13.52 -13.88
N TRP A 184 12.91 -12.81 -13.92
CA TRP A 184 12.20 -12.52 -15.17
C TRP A 184 12.89 -11.46 -16.01
N ALA A 185 13.44 -10.44 -15.37
CA ALA A 185 14.18 -9.38 -16.04
C ALA A 185 15.43 -9.92 -16.75
N GLU A 186 16.20 -10.80 -16.09
CA GLU A 186 17.35 -11.51 -16.68
C GLU A 186 16.97 -12.40 -17.88
N ARG A 187 15.68 -12.73 -18.03
CA ARG A 187 15.14 -13.52 -19.16
C ARG A 187 14.43 -12.64 -20.19
N GLY A 188 14.72 -11.34 -20.19
CA GLY A 188 14.26 -10.39 -21.21
C GLY A 188 12.84 -9.87 -21.01
N ARG A 189 12.19 -10.14 -19.86
CA ARG A 189 10.90 -9.50 -19.58
C ARG A 189 11.09 -8.05 -19.16
N ASN A 190 10.27 -7.17 -19.73
CA ASN A 190 10.20 -5.79 -19.27
C ASN A 190 9.38 -5.66 -17.97
N TRP A 191 9.47 -4.51 -17.33
CA TRP A 191 8.83 -4.26 -16.04
C TRP A 191 7.31 -4.42 -16.07
N VAL A 192 6.64 -4.06 -17.18
CA VAL A 192 5.19 -4.24 -17.33
C VAL A 192 4.82 -5.73 -17.40
N GLN A 193 5.58 -6.53 -18.15
CA GLN A 193 5.38 -7.98 -18.21
C GLN A 193 5.65 -8.68 -16.88
N ILE A 194 6.57 -8.15 -16.08
CA ILE A 194 6.83 -8.62 -14.71
C ILE A 194 5.62 -8.31 -13.82
N LEU A 195 5.10 -7.08 -13.87
CA LEU A 195 3.90 -6.70 -13.12
C LEU A 195 2.68 -7.55 -13.51
N GLN A 196 2.44 -7.73 -14.80
CA GLN A 196 1.35 -8.58 -15.34
C GLN A 196 1.45 -10.03 -14.86
N PHE A 197 2.68 -10.53 -14.66
CA PHE A 197 2.87 -11.87 -14.15
C PHE A 197 2.40 -12.02 -12.70
N TYR A 198 2.75 -11.07 -11.82
CA TYR A 198 2.46 -11.16 -10.39
C TYR A 198 1.11 -10.59 -9.98
N TYR A 199 0.68 -9.51 -10.62
CA TYR A 199 -0.51 -8.75 -10.26
C TYR A 199 -1.59 -8.91 -11.33
N MET A 200 -2.28 -10.05 -11.27
CA MET A 200 -3.37 -10.36 -12.21
C MET A 200 -4.53 -9.37 -12.06
N ASP A 201 -5.28 -9.19 -13.15
CA ASP A 201 -6.45 -8.30 -13.20
C ASP A 201 -6.10 -6.86 -12.79
N ARG A 202 -4.97 -6.38 -13.30
CA ARG A 202 -4.49 -5.01 -13.18
C ARG A 202 -4.09 -4.48 -14.54
N THR A 203 -4.05 -3.16 -14.66
CA THR A 203 -3.69 -2.46 -15.88
C THR A 203 -2.78 -1.28 -15.58
N LEU A 204 -1.93 -0.97 -16.55
CA LEU A 204 -1.08 0.21 -16.52
C LEU A 204 -1.91 1.42 -16.99
N ARG A 205 -1.94 2.48 -16.19
CA ARG A 205 -2.51 3.78 -16.55
C ARG A 205 -1.45 4.86 -16.45
N TRP A 206 -1.48 5.83 -17.36
CA TRP A 206 -0.66 7.03 -17.25
C TRP A 206 -1.42 8.08 -16.45
N ILE A 207 -0.74 8.68 -15.47
CA ILE A 207 -1.28 9.72 -14.58
C ILE A 207 -0.61 11.05 -14.93
N ARG A 208 -1.38 12.13 -14.85
CA ARG A 208 -0.95 13.50 -15.18
C ARG A 208 -0.50 14.25 -13.94
#